data_AF-A0A626GH57-F1
#
_entry.id   AF-A0A626GH57-F1
#
_cell.length_a   1.000
_cell.length_b   1.000
_cell.length_c   1.000
_cell.angle_alpha   90.00
_cell.angle_beta   90.00
_cell.angle_gamma   90.00
#
_symmetry.space_group_name_H-M   'P 1'
#
loop_
_entity.id
_entity.type
_entity.pdbx_description
1 polymer ?
#
loop_
_entity_poly.entity_id
_entity_poly.type
_entity_poly.pdbx_seq_one_letter_code
_entity_poly.pdbx_strand_id
1 'polypeptide(L)'
;MFFSGLFQRKSDAPVTTPAELADAIGLSYDTYTGKQISSQRAMRLTAVFSCVRVLAESVGMLPCNLYHLNGSLKQRATGERLHKLISTHPNGYMTPQEFWELVVTCLCLRGNFYAYKVKAFGEVAELLPVDPGCVVPKLNSSWEPVYQVTFPDGSTDVLSQEDIWHVRTLTLDGL
;
A
#
# COMPACT_ATOMS: atom_id res chain seq x y z
N MET A 1 -25.07 -50.17 -11.74
CA MET A 1 -25.01 -49.50 -10.43
C MET A 1 -24.00 -48.36 -10.48
N PHE A 2 -24.37 -47.23 -11.07
CA PHE A 2 -23.51 -46.04 -11.18
C PHE A 2 -24.44 -44.83 -11.00
N PHE A 3 -24.02 -43.83 -10.22
CA PHE A 3 -24.74 -42.57 -9.88
C PHE A 3 -25.60 -42.54 -8.58
N SER A 4 -25.09 -43.04 -7.46
CA SER A 4 -25.69 -42.78 -6.12
C SER A 4 -25.08 -41.58 -5.36
N GLY A 5 -24.24 -40.77 -6.00
CA GLY A 5 -23.46 -39.70 -5.33
C GLY A 5 -23.65 -38.28 -5.87
N LEU A 6 -24.47 -38.05 -6.90
CA LEU A 6 -24.51 -36.74 -7.58
C LEU A 6 -25.40 -35.68 -6.89
N PHE A 7 -26.09 -36.03 -5.81
CA PHE A 7 -26.97 -35.12 -5.05
C PHE A 7 -26.84 -35.27 -3.54
N GLN A 8 -25.65 -35.61 -3.04
CA GLN A 8 -25.38 -35.44 -1.61
C GLN A 8 -25.17 -33.95 -1.34
N ARG A 9 -26.23 -33.30 -0.82
CA ARG A 9 -26.12 -32.00 -0.14
C ARG A 9 -25.03 -32.16 0.91
N LYS A 10 -23.88 -31.49 0.71
CA LYS A 10 -22.84 -31.36 1.72
C LYS A 10 -23.57 -30.98 3.01
N SER A 11 -23.50 -31.85 4.01
CA SER A 11 -24.20 -31.64 5.28
C SER A 11 -23.84 -30.24 5.78
N ASP A 12 -24.86 -29.40 5.87
CA ASP A 12 -24.83 -28.10 6.52
C ASP A 12 -24.58 -28.42 8.00
N ALA A 13 -23.31 -28.59 8.38
CA ALA A 13 -22.95 -28.78 9.76
C ALA A 13 -23.49 -27.56 10.50
N PRO A 14 -24.30 -27.73 11.56
CA PRO A 14 -24.88 -26.59 12.24
C PRO A 14 -23.74 -25.69 12.71
N VAL A 15 -23.70 -24.48 12.18
CA VAL A 15 -22.77 -23.45 12.60
C VAL A 15 -23.18 -23.07 14.02
N THR A 16 -22.44 -23.57 15.01
CA THR A 16 -22.80 -23.40 16.43
C THR A 16 -21.99 -22.30 17.09
N THR A 17 -20.88 -21.88 16.47
CA THR A 17 -20.03 -20.83 16.99
C THR A 17 -19.92 -19.65 16.02
N PRO A 18 -19.78 -18.41 16.53
CA PRO A 18 -19.47 -17.25 15.69
C PRO A 18 -18.19 -17.43 14.86
N ALA A 19 -17.25 -18.26 15.32
CA ALA A 19 -16.01 -18.59 14.60
C ALA A 19 -16.28 -19.48 13.38
N GLU A 20 -17.07 -20.55 13.54
CA GLU A 20 -17.52 -21.40 12.42
C GLU A 20 -18.37 -20.60 11.42
N LEU A 21 -19.17 -19.65 11.89
CA LEU A 21 -19.95 -18.76 11.03
C LEU A 21 -19.05 -17.86 10.21
N ALA A 22 -18.06 -17.24 10.88
CA ALA A 22 -17.07 -16.39 10.24
C ALA A 22 -16.28 -17.18 9.18
N ASP A 23 -15.88 -18.42 9.47
CA ASP A 23 -15.17 -19.28 8.51
C ASP A 23 -16.06 -19.67 7.33
N ALA A 24 -17.33 -20.01 7.57
CA ALA A 24 -18.30 -20.38 6.55
C ALA A 24 -18.65 -19.23 5.58
N ILE A 25 -18.61 -17.98 6.06
CA ILE A 25 -18.85 -16.78 5.26
C ILE A 25 -17.56 -16.10 4.76
N GLY A 26 -16.39 -16.73 4.95
CA GLY A 26 -15.09 -16.23 4.49
C GLY A 26 -14.58 -14.98 5.24
N LEU A 27 -15.10 -14.75 6.44
CA LEU A 27 -14.70 -13.71 7.38
C LEU A 27 -13.83 -14.25 8.53
N SER A 28 -13.20 -15.43 8.39
CA SER A 28 -12.29 -15.93 9.41
C SER A 28 -11.09 -15.00 9.59
N TYR A 29 -10.73 -14.76 10.85
CA TYR A 29 -9.63 -13.88 11.23
C TYR A 29 -8.57 -14.68 11.96
N ASP A 30 -7.36 -14.73 11.42
CA ASP A 30 -6.18 -15.33 12.05
C ASP A 30 -5.68 -14.49 13.24
N THR A 31 -6.48 -14.44 14.31
CA THR A 31 -6.06 -13.87 15.59
C THR A 31 -6.53 -14.78 16.71
N TYR A 32 -5.70 -14.93 17.76
CA TYR A 32 -6.02 -15.75 18.94
C TYR A 32 -7.36 -15.38 19.59
N THR A 33 -7.82 -14.14 19.41
CA THR A 33 -9.07 -13.63 19.99
C THR A 33 -10.24 -13.54 18.99
N GLY A 34 -10.03 -13.89 17.71
CA GLY A 34 -11.02 -13.76 16.64
C GLY A 34 -11.43 -12.32 16.32
N LYS A 35 -10.65 -11.31 16.75
CA LYS A 35 -10.96 -9.89 16.55
C LYS A 35 -10.19 -9.33 15.37
N GLN A 36 -10.89 -8.63 14.48
CA GLN A 36 -10.27 -7.93 13.36
C GLN A 36 -9.38 -6.77 13.85
N ILE A 37 -8.11 -6.79 13.47
CA ILE A 37 -7.13 -5.74 13.80
C ILE A 37 -6.98 -4.85 12.57
N SER A 38 -7.28 -3.56 12.71
CA SER A 38 -6.98 -2.55 11.70
C SER A 38 -5.76 -1.73 12.10
N SER A 39 -5.12 -1.04 11.15
CA SER A 39 -3.99 -0.16 11.41
C SER A 39 -4.34 0.91 12.47
N GLN A 40 -5.56 1.44 12.45
CA GLN A 40 -6.03 2.40 13.47
C GLN A 40 -6.16 1.77 14.85
N ARG A 41 -6.62 0.50 14.94
CA ARG A 41 -6.68 -0.24 16.22
C ARG A 41 -5.27 -0.57 16.72
N ALA A 42 -4.36 -0.96 15.84
CA ALA A 42 -2.97 -1.26 16.20
C ALA A 42 -2.26 -0.02 16.77
N MET A 43 -2.45 1.15 16.16
CA MET A 43 -1.88 2.43 16.61
C MET A 43 -2.41 2.91 17.98
N ARG A 44 -3.48 2.32 18.53
CA ARG A 44 -3.92 2.61 19.91
C ARG A 44 -2.99 1.99 20.96
N LEU A 45 -2.19 0.99 20.59
CA LEU A 45 -1.19 0.42 21.47
C LEU A 45 0.04 1.32 21.47
N THR A 46 0.41 1.85 22.62
CA THR A 46 1.52 2.81 22.79
C THR A 46 2.87 2.27 22.31
N ALA A 47 3.10 0.96 22.47
CA ALA A 47 4.29 0.29 21.96
C ALA A 47 4.37 0.35 20.42
N VAL A 48 3.27 0.03 19.73
CA VAL A 48 3.19 0.07 18.26
C VAL A 48 3.34 1.50 17.77
N PHE A 49 2.60 2.44 18.37
CA PHE A 49 2.69 3.87 18.05
C PHE A 49 4.13 4.38 18.17
N SER A 50 4.80 4.10 19.28
CA SER A 50 6.17 4.55 19.53
C SER A 50 7.15 3.98 18.51
N CYS A 51 7.07 2.68 18.20
CA CYS A 51 7.96 2.04 17.22
C CYS A 51 7.77 2.61 15.82
N VAL A 52 6.53 2.73 15.35
CA VAL A 52 6.23 3.28 14.02
C VAL A 52 6.68 4.75 13.93
N ARG A 53 6.41 5.54 14.97
CA ARG A 53 6.82 6.94 15.03
C ARG A 53 8.33 7.11 14.96
N VAL A 54 9.10 6.35 15.75
CA VAL A 54 10.57 6.42 15.73
C VAL A 54 11.11 6.08 14.35
N LEU A 55 10.59 5.04 13.69
CA LEU A 55 11.01 4.67 12.34
C LEU A 55 10.66 5.76 11.31
N ALA A 56 9.42 6.26 11.35
CA ALA A 56 8.93 7.27 10.44
C ALA A 56 9.73 8.58 10.57
N GLU A 57 9.83 9.15 11.77
CA GLU A 57 10.56 10.40 12.02
C GLU A 57 12.04 10.25 11.66
N SER A 58 12.66 9.10 11.99
CA SER A 58 14.08 8.85 11.67
C SER A 58 14.35 8.90 10.16
N VAL A 59 13.46 8.32 9.35
CA VAL A 59 13.60 8.35 7.89
C VAL A 59 13.20 9.72 7.33
N GLY A 60 12.15 10.34 7.85
CA GLY A 60 11.67 11.66 7.41
C GLY A 60 12.70 12.77 7.59
N MET A 61 13.55 12.69 8.61
CA MET A 61 14.63 13.65 8.84
C MET A 61 15.81 13.52 7.87
N LEU A 62 15.92 12.41 7.11
CA LEU A 62 17.05 12.19 6.21
C LEU A 62 16.83 12.91 4.87
N PRO A 63 17.82 13.68 4.37
CA PRO A 63 17.71 14.31 3.07
C PRO A 63 17.81 13.26 1.95
N CYS A 64 16.77 13.17 1.12
CA CYS A 64 16.80 12.35 -0.09
C CYS A 64 17.39 13.15 -1.25
N ASN A 65 18.57 12.73 -1.72
CA ASN A 65 19.33 13.43 -2.75
C ASN A 65 19.35 12.64 -4.05
N LEU A 66 19.01 13.31 -5.15
CA LEU A 66 19.17 12.75 -6.50
C LEU A 66 20.60 12.99 -7.01
N TYR A 67 21.17 12.00 -7.70
CA TYR A 67 22.50 12.07 -8.29
C TYR A 67 22.48 11.64 -9.76
N HIS A 68 23.22 12.34 -10.62
CA HIS A 68 23.59 11.87 -11.94
C HIS A 68 24.86 11.00 -11.86
N LEU A 69 24.84 9.90 -12.61
CA LEU A 69 25.99 9.05 -12.84
C LEU A 69 26.62 9.42 -14.18
N ASN A 70 27.70 10.20 -14.14
CA ASN A 70 28.47 10.56 -15.32
C ASN A 70 29.74 9.70 -15.35
N GLY A 71 29.58 8.45 -15.81
CA GLY A 71 30.64 7.44 -15.73
C GLY A 71 30.94 7.06 -14.28
N SER A 72 32.15 7.36 -13.80
CA SER A 72 32.57 7.07 -12.42
C SER A 72 32.23 8.19 -11.42
N LEU A 73 31.90 9.39 -11.90
CA LEU A 73 31.61 10.54 -11.04
C LEU A 73 30.13 10.61 -10.68
N LYS A 74 29.85 10.77 -9.38
CA LYS A 74 28.52 11.04 -8.83
C LYS A 74 28.36 12.54 -8.59
N GLN A 75 27.48 13.19 -9.33
CA GLN A 75 27.17 14.61 -9.15
C GLN A 75 25.72 14.77 -8.69
N ARG A 76 25.46 15.66 -7.71
CA ARG A 76 24.10 15.91 -7.23
C ARG A 76 23.26 16.56 -8.35
N ALA A 77 22.09 15.99 -8.61
CA ALA A 77 21.19 16.38 -9.68
C ALA A 77 20.21 17.47 -9.24
N THR A 78 20.71 18.60 -8.75
CA THR A 78 19.85 19.68 -8.19
C THR A 78 19.02 20.42 -9.24
N GLY A 79 19.38 20.32 -10.52
CA GLY A 79 18.65 20.93 -11.63
C GLY A 79 17.40 20.15 -12.06
N GLU A 80 17.33 18.86 -11.74
CA GLU A 80 16.24 17.98 -12.15
C GLU A 80 14.96 18.30 -11.40
N ARG A 81 13.83 18.27 -12.12
CA ARG A 81 12.52 18.52 -11.51
C ARG A 81 12.18 17.48 -10.44
N LEU A 82 12.59 16.24 -10.65
CA LEU A 82 12.41 15.15 -9.69
C LEU A 82 13.16 15.41 -8.37
N HIS A 83 14.35 16.02 -8.41
CA HIS A 83 15.06 16.41 -7.19
C HIS A 83 14.20 17.40 -6.40
N LYS A 84 13.66 18.44 -7.06
CA LYS A 84 12.80 19.44 -6.39
C LYS A 84 11.53 18.82 -5.81
N LEU A 85 10.91 17.90 -6.54
CA LEU A 85 9.71 17.19 -6.09
C LEU A 85 9.99 16.45 -4.77
N ILE A 86 11.08 15.69 -4.73
CA ILE A 86 11.43 14.87 -3.56
C ILE A 86 11.98 15.72 -2.40
N SER A 87 12.73 16.79 -2.69
CA SER A 87 13.46 17.55 -1.68
C SER A 87 12.73 18.77 -1.14
N THR A 88 11.69 19.25 -1.82
CA THR A 88 11.08 20.56 -1.51
C THR A 88 9.57 20.48 -1.32
N HIS A 89 8.83 19.94 -2.29
CA HIS A 89 7.38 19.86 -2.20
C HIS A 89 6.87 18.66 -3.02
N PRO A 90 6.58 17.51 -2.39
CA PRO A 90 6.10 16.33 -3.09
C PRO A 90 4.67 16.50 -3.60
N ASN A 91 3.84 17.28 -2.91
CA ASN A 91 2.49 17.68 -3.29
C ASN A 91 2.13 19.01 -2.63
N GLY A 92 1.01 19.63 -3.00
CA GLY A 92 0.61 20.95 -2.51
C GLY A 92 0.22 21.07 -1.03
N TYR A 93 0.27 19.99 -0.23
CA TYR A 93 -0.20 20.00 1.17
C TYR A 93 0.72 19.28 2.18
N MET A 94 1.85 18.71 1.74
CA MET A 94 2.81 18.02 2.59
C MET A 94 4.22 18.58 2.39
N THR A 95 4.97 18.67 3.48
CA THR A 95 6.42 18.82 3.45
C THR A 95 7.09 17.50 3.02
N PRO A 96 8.35 17.54 2.53
CA PRO A 96 9.11 16.33 2.22
C PRO A 96 9.22 15.38 3.42
N GLN A 97 9.41 15.92 4.62
CA GLN A 97 9.51 15.13 5.84
C GLN A 97 8.21 14.37 6.12
N GLU A 98 7.06 15.06 6.14
CA GLU A 98 5.75 14.43 6.34
C GLU A 98 5.45 13.35 5.30
N PHE A 99 5.87 13.59 4.05
CA PHE A 99 5.70 12.61 2.98
C PHE A 99 6.49 11.32 3.23
N TRP A 100 7.77 11.42 3.59
CA TRP A 100 8.60 10.25 3.90
C TRP A 100 8.16 9.55 5.18
N GLU A 101 7.71 10.30 6.19
CA GLU A 101 7.08 9.74 7.40
C GLU A 101 5.83 8.93 7.07
N LEU A 102 4.98 9.45 6.16
CA LEU A 102 3.79 8.73 5.69
C LEU A 102 4.15 7.46 4.93
N VAL A 103 5.16 7.51 4.04
CA VAL A 103 5.65 6.33 3.30
C VAL A 103 6.01 5.22 4.28
N VAL A 104 6.85 5.51 5.27
CA VAL A 104 7.30 4.53 6.27
C VAL A 104 6.12 4.03 7.12
N THR A 105 5.23 4.93 7.52
CA THR A 105 4.03 4.57 8.30
C THR A 105 3.14 3.58 7.54
N CYS A 106 2.90 3.82 6.25
CA CYS A 106 2.13 2.92 5.40
C CYS A 106 2.83 1.55 5.23
N LEU A 107 4.13 1.55 5.00
CA LEU A 107 4.92 0.32 4.88
C LEU A 107 4.91 -0.50 6.19
N CYS A 108 5.03 0.15 7.36
CA CYS A 108 5.00 -0.55 8.65
C CYS A 108 3.61 -1.11 9.00
N LEU A 109 2.53 -0.41 8.65
CA LEU A 109 1.17 -0.78 9.07
C LEU A 109 0.40 -1.64 8.06
N ARG A 110 0.71 -1.51 6.77
CA ARG A 110 -0.03 -2.19 5.69
C ARG A 110 0.88 -2.88 4.68
N GLY A 111 2.20 -2.71 4.78
CA GLY A 111 3.18 -3.32 3.87
C GLY A 111 3.35 -2.62 2.53
N ASN A 112 2.41 -1.75 2.16
CA ASN A 112 2.35 -1.11 0.85
C ASN A 112 2.12 0.39 0.99
N PHE A 113 2.76 1.16 0.11
CA PHE A 113 2.52 2.59 -0.08
C PHE A 113 2.26 2.87 -1.55
N TYR A 114 1.21 3.65 -1.82
CA TYR A 114 0.82 4.04 -3.16
C TYR A 114 0.79 5.55 -3.27
N ALA A 115 1.33 6.09 -4.36
CA ALA A 115 1.15 7.48 -4.74
C ALA A 115 0.74 7.60 -6.21
N TYR A 116 -0.26 8.42 -6.49
CA TYR A 116 -0.63 8.79 -7.85
C TYR A 116 0.35 9.82 -8.40
N LYS A 117 0.93 9.53 -9.57
CA LYS A 117 1.87 10.40 -10.27
C LYS A 117 1.11 11.37 -11.16
N VAL A 118 0.95 12.59 -10.69
CA VAL A 118 0.42 13.67 -11.53
C VAL A 118 1.53 14.11 -12.48
N LYS A 119 1.30 13.94 -13.79
CA LYS A 119 2.28 14.30 -14.83
C LYS A 119 1.89 15.63 -15.49
N ALA A 120 2.87 16.49 -15.71
CA ALA A 120 2.72 17.71 -16.51
C ALA A 120 3.88 17.82 -17.50
N PHE A 121 3.57 17.99 -18.79
CA PHE A 121 4.54 18.03 -19.89
C PHE A 121 5.45 16.78 -19.96
N GLY A 122 4.91 15.60 -19.64
CA GLY A 122 5.64 14.34 -19.67
C GLY A 122 6.51 14.04 -18.44
N GLU A 123 6.61 14.97 -17.50
CA GLU A 123 7.36 14.79 -16.24
C GLU A 123 6.41 14.68 -15.05
N VAL A 124 6.82 13.97 -13.99
CA VAL A 124 6.06 13.92 -12.74
C VAL A 124 6.16 15.28 -12.04
N ALA A 125 5.01 15.93 -11.86
CA ALA A 125 4.89 17.22 -11.22
C ALA A 125 4.58 17.08 -9.73
N GLU A 126 3.73 16.11 -9.36
CA GLU A 126 3.32 15.88 -7.98
C GLU A 126 3.10 14.38 -7.70
N LEU A 127 3.25 14.00 -6.43
CA LEU A 127 2.96 12.68 -5.90
C LEU A 127 1.86 12.79 -4.85
N LEU A 128 0.69 12.27 -5.18
CA LEU A 128 -0.47 12.27 -4.28
C LEU A 128 -0.59 10.92 -3.59
N PRO A 129 -0.31 10.80 -2.29
CA PRO A 129 -0.52 9.56 -1.54
C PRO A 129 -1.97 9.08 -1.65
N VAL A 130 -2.13 7.78 -1.88
CA VAL A 130 -3.42 7.11 -1.90
C VAL A 130 -3.48 6.17 -0.71
N ASP A 131 -4.62 6.11 -0.01
CA ASP A 131 -4.80 5.15 1.07
C ASP A 131 -4.64 3.72 0.52
N PRO A 132 -3.68 2.92 1.01
CA PRO A 132 -3.53 1.53 0.57
C PRO A 132 -4.79 0.68 0.77
N GLY A 133 -5.70 1.06 1.67
CA GLY A 133 -7.00 0.39 1.83
C GLY A 133 -7.95 0.60 0.65
N CYS A 134 -7.70 1.59 -0.20
CA CYS A 134 -8.50 1.92 -1.38
C CYS A 134 -7.88 1.38 -2.69
N VAL A 135 -6.76 0.66 -2.60
CA VAL A 135 -6.02 0.12 -3.74
C VAL A 135 -6.02 -1.39 -3.69
N VAL A 136 -6.45 -2.02 -4.79
CA VAL A 136 -6.35 -3.46 -4.98
C VAL A 136 -5.36 -3.74 -6.10
N PRO A 137 -4.12 -4.15 -5.78
CA PRO A 137 -3.13 -4.49 -6.79
C PRO A 137 -3.49 -5.85 -7.42
N LYS A 138 -3.39 -5.95 -8.74
CA LYS A 138 -3.62 -7.18 -9.52
C LYS A 138 -2.58 -7.30 -10.62
N LEU A 139 -2.45 -8.49 -11.18
CA LEU A 139 -1.71 -8.71 -12.42
C LEU A 139 -2.71 -8.84 -13.57
N ASN A 140 -2.43 -8.18 -14.69
CA ASN A 140 -3.21 -8.38 -15.92
C ASN A 140 -2.84 -9.72 -16.59
N SER A 141 -3.50 -10.04 -17.70
CA SER A 141 -3.21 -11.24 -18.51
C SER A 141 -1.77 -11.30 -19.04
N SER A 142 -1.09 -10.16 -19.11
CA SER A 142 0.30 -10.02 -19.56
C SER A 142 1.31 -10.04 -18.40
N TRP A 143 0.87 -10.34 -17.18
CA TRP A 143 1.69 -10.32 -15.96
C TRP A 143 2.25 -8.95 -15.57
N GLU A 144 1.58 -7.89 -16.00
CA GLU A 144 1.93 -6.51 -15.60
C GLU A 144 1.06 -6.06 -14.41
N PRO A 145 1.63 -5.33 -13.45
CA PRO A 145 0.86 -4.78 -12.33
C PRO A 145 -0.15 -3.74 -12.78
N VAL A 146 -1.38 -3.89 -12.30
CA VAL A 146 -2.49 -2.95 -12.44
C VAL A 146 -3.10 -2.71 -11.08
N TYR A 147 -3.55 -1.48 -10.86
CA TYR A 147 -4.04 -1.01 -9.57
C TYR A 147 -5.49 -0.56 -9.74
N GLN A 148 -6.42 -1.31 -9.17
CA GLN A 148 -7.79 -0.85 -9.06
C GLN A 148 -7.87 0.11 -7.87
N VAL A 149 -8.07 1.39 -8.14
CA VAL A 149 -8.06 2.47 -7.14
C VAL A 149 -9.48 3.02 -6.97
N THR A 150 -9.91 3.15 -5.72
CA THR A 150 -11.13 3.90 -5.37
C THR A 150 -10.73 5.30 -4.92
N PHE A 151 -11.18 6.32 -5.63
CA PHE A 151 -10.90 7.71 -5.34
C PHE A 151 -11.80 8.27 -4.22
N PRO A 152 -11.43 9.41 -3.61
CA PRO A 152 -12.23 10.03 -2.54
C PRO A 152 -13.67 10.41 -2.94
N ASP A 153 -13.93 10.62 -4.23
CA ASP A 153 -15.26 10.89 -4.78
C ASP A 153 -16.13 9.61 -4.92
N GLY A 154 -15.55 8.45 -4.62
CA GLY A 154 -16.19 7.13 -4.74
C GLY A 154 -16.08 6.52 -6.13
N SER A 155 -15.47 7.21 -7.10
CA SER A 155 -15.20 6.64 -8.42
C SER A 155 -14.10 5.58 -8.32
N THR A 156 -14.18 4.57 -9.19
CA THR A 156 -13.16 3.53 -9.27
C THR A 156 -12.54 3.53 -10.65
N ASP A 157 -11.21 3.50 -10.70
CA ASP A 157 -10.46 3.41 -11.95
C ASP A 157 -9.37 2.34 -11.86
N VAL A 158 -8.90 1.89 -13.02
CA VAL A 158 -7.80 0.91 -13.13
C VAL A 158 -6.59 1.62 -13.69
N LEU A 159 -5.61 1.85 -12.82
CA LEU A 159 -4.38 2.56 -13.14
C LEU A 159 -3.24 1.58 -13.37
N SER A 160 -2.34 1.96 -14.26
CA SER A 160 -1.16 1.19 -14.60
C SER A 160 0.03 1.51 -13.68
N GLN A 161 1.11 0.73 -13.79
CA GLN A 161 2.39 1.02 -13.14
C GLN A 161 2.99 2.39 -13.54
N GLU A 162 2.67 2.91 -14.72
CA GLU A 162 3.16 4.23 -15.15
C GLU A 162 2.44 5.38 -14.45
N ASP A 163 1.26 5.15 -13.89
CA ASP A 163 0.45 6.18 -13.20
C ASP A 163 0.56 6.08 -11.68
N ILE A 164 0.75 4.88 -11.15
CA ILE A 164 0.94 4.66 -9.71
C ILE A 164 2.41 4.40 -9.39
N TRP A 165 2.91 5.08 -8.37
CA TRP A 165 4.14 4.73 -7.70
C TRP A 165 3.82 3.81 -6.54
N HIS A 166 4.18 2.53 -6.69
CA HIS A 166 4.03 1.52 -5.64
C HIS A 166 5.37 1.25 -4.96
N VAL A 167 5.41 1.41 -3.63
CA VAL A 167 6.52 1.00 -2.77
C VAL A 167 6.04 -0.13 -1.87
N ARG A 168 6.85 -1.18 -1.79
CA ARG A 168 6.53 -2.43 -1.10
C ARG A 168 7.58 -2.74 -0.06
N THR A 169 7.15 -3.34 1.04
CA THR A 169 8.05 -4.01 1.98
C THR A 169 8.22 -5.49 1.61
N LEU A 170 8.56 -6.35 2.56
CA LEU A 170 8.43 -7.80 2.44
C LEU A 170 7.00 -8.19 2.00
N THR A 171 6.87 -8.80 0.82
CA THR A 171 5.59 -9.34 0.31
C THR A 171 5.70 -10.86 0.10
N LEU A 172 4.57 -11.57 0.15
CA LEU A 172 4.52 -13.04 -0.01
C LEU A 172 4.18 -13.47 -1.45
N ASP A 173 3.45 -12.63 -2.16
CA ASP A 173 2.94 -12.83 -3.52
C ASP A 173 3.69 -11.99 -4.57
N GLY A 174 4.63 -11.14 -4.13
CA GLY A 174 5.41 -10.27 -5.01
C GLY A 174 4.68 -9.02 -5.47
N LEU A 175 3.43 -8.80 -5.04
CA LEU A 175 2.62 -7.67 -5.48
C LEU A 175 2.44 -6.61 -4.40
#